data_AF-A0A6C2U5H5-F1
#
_entry.id   AF-A0A6C2U5H5-F1
#
_cell.length_a   1.000
_cell.length_b   1.000
_cell.length_c   1.000
_cell.angle_alpha   90.00
_cell.angle_beta   90.00
_cell.angle_gamma   90.00
#
_symmetry.space_group_name_H-M   'P 1'
#
loop_
_entity.id
_entity.type
_entity.pdbx_description
1 polymer ?
#
loop_
_entity_poly.entity_id
_entity_poly.type
_entity_poly.pdbx_seq_one_letter_code
_entity_poly.pdbx_strand_id
1 'polypeptide(L)'
;MSVDPFADALAPFANWNLAATYDKYYALFDLIIYCTIFIALCQAIFGTRFRGRPGKALATALGISLGTALAISEAQFGWNLRMAGGLTAIIMLILFGLLLFHLLHQLGMKWDTAALCAYLIIYLLAAGILPQVLRDAPALVLIAAIAFLICAWKFFMRLWPHAKPEDGSDAGFVARLNQKREKSELKQVNKIQGREIPVAQKQDRKVTKTLLGIKTELNHPMPDYKAVSQATVEISHQTDYVIQTLDRVRIMDRRLRNFDWSELQQLREYCKELGDEDRKKLQQQILLERKKILEEHAIEQMLKSAETRHQELRRQIDVIATHAMAKQKDQSLAATETALRMESQLKHDLKQIKKAEQKLKALTQYKLKDEKKIQQKEFKFRR
;
A
#
# COMPACT_ATOMS: atom_id res chain seq x y z
N MET A 1 -21.63 -55.81 11.51
CA MET A 1 -21.05 -55.42 10.21
C MET A 1 -21.35 -53.94 10.01
N SER A 2 -20.37 -53.07 10.22
CA SER A 2 -20.54 -51.63 10.00
C SER A 2 -20.43 -51.37 8.50
N VAL A 3 -21.56 -51.06 7.88
CA VAL A 3 -21.61 -50.58 6.49
C VAL A 3 -21.01 -49.19 6.48
N ASP A 4 -19.85 -49.03 5.87
CA ASP A 4 -19.21 -47.72 5.71
C ASP A 4 -20.05 -46.91 4.70
N PRO A 5 -20.75 -45.85 5.12
CA PRO A 5 -21.71 -45.13 4.27
C PRO A 5 -21.04 -44.39 3.10
N PHE A 6 -19.70 -44.37 3.04
CA PHE A 6 -18.93 -43.75 1.97
C PHE A 6 -18.36 -44.75 0.95
N ALA A 7 -18.57 -46.06 1.13
CA ALA A 7 -18.03 -47.09 0.24
C ALA A 7 -18.51 -46.92 -1.21
N ASP A 8 -19.78 -46.57 -1.41
CA ASP A 8 -20.35 -46.37 -2.76
C ASP A 8 -19.92 -45.06 -3.41
N ALA A 9 -19.64 -44.01 -2.62
CA ALA A 9 -19.20 -42.71 -3.14
C ALA A 9 -17.76 -42.74 -3.69
N LEU A 10 -16.93 -43.68 -3.23
CA LEU A 10 -15.54 -43.85 -3.65
C LEU A 10 -15.36 -44.93 -4.75
N ALA A 11 -16.44 -45.59 -5.17
CA ALA A 11 -16.43 -46.62 -6.21
C ALA A 11 -15.72 -46.22 -7.52
N PRO A 12 -15.79 -44.97 -8.04
CA PRO A 12 -15.07 -44.57 -9.25
C PRO A 12 -13.54 -44.60 -9.11
N PHE A 13 -13.02 -44.49 -7.88
CA PHE A 13 -11.59 -44.49 -7.59
C PHE A 13 -11.07 -45.87 -7.17
N ALA A 14 -11.95 -46.87 -7.01
CA ALA A 14 -11.58 -48.22 -6.58
C ALA A 14 -10.58 -48.91 -7.54
N ASN A 15 -10.59 -48.52 -8.81
CA ASN A 15 -9.68 -49.06 -9.84
C ASN A 15 -8.38 -48.25 -9.99
N TRP A 16 -8.24 -47.11 -9.30
CA TRP A 16 -7.00 -46.34 -9.28
C TRP A 16 -6.04 -46.93 -8.25
N ASN A 17 -5.23 -47.90 -8.71
CA ASN A 17 -4.20 -48.50 -7.87
C ASN A 17 -3.01 -47.52 -7.74
N LEU A 18 -3.17 -46.52 -6.88
CA LEU A 18 -2.15 -45.53 -6.57
C LEU A 18 -0.88 -46.19 -6.04
N ALA A 19 -1.02 -47.29 -5.28
CA ALA A 19 0.10 -48.07 -4.79
C ALA A 19 0.94 -48.65 -5.93
N ALA A 20 0.30 -49.23 -6.95
CA ALA A 20 1.00 -49.71 -8.15
C ALA A 20 1.66 -48.57 -8.96
N THR A 21 1.03 -47.39 -8.98
CA THR A 21 1.61 -46.21 -9.65
C THR A 21 2.83 -45.69 -8.89
N TYR A 22 2.76 -45.61 -7.56
CA TYR A 22 3.89 -45.25 -6.72
C TYR A 22 5.01 -46.28 -6.85
N ASP A 23 4.72 -47.58 -6.81
CA ASP A 23 5.73 -48.64 -6.97
C ASP A 23 6.49 -48.53 -8.30
N LYS A 24 5.83 -48.07 -9.36
CA LYS A 24 6.47 -47.83 -10.66
C LYS A 24 7.32 -46.57 -10.71
N TYR A 25 6.98 -45.54 -9.94
CA TYR A 25 7.58 -44.19 -10.04
C TYR A 25 8.10 -43.65 -8.70
N TYR A 26 8.40 -44.51 -7.72
CA TYR A 26 8.72 -44.10 -6.35
C TYR A 26 9.86 -43.08 -6.30
N ALA A 27 10.92 -43.32 -7.08
CA ALA A 27 12.08 -42.41 -7.16
C ALA A 27 11.71 -40.98 -7.61
N LEU A 28 10.73 -40.83 -8.49
CA LEU A 28 10.26 -39.51 -8.93
C LEU A 28 9.44 -38.83 -7.82
N PHE A 29 8.55 -39.57 -7.16
CA PHE A 29 7.79 -39.05 -6.05
C PHE A 29 8.70 -38.64 -4.90
N ASP A 30 9.62 -39.51 -4.48
CA ASP A 30 10.57 -39.27 -3.39
C ASP A 30 11.45 -38.04 -3.68
N LEU A 31 11.90 -37.87 -4.93
CA LEU A 31 12.60 -36.66 -5.38
C LEU A 31 11.76 -35.39 -5.20
N ILE A 32 10.50 -35.39 -5.64
CA ILE A 32 9.61 -34.22 -5.51
C ILE A 32 9.39 -33.88 -4.03
N ILE A 33 9.20 -34.91 -3.20
CA ILE A 33 8.96 -34.77 -1.76
C ILE A 33 10.18 -34.17 -1.09
N TYR A 34 11.36 -34.73 -1.30
CA TYR A 34 12.60 -34.22 -0.71
C TYR A 34 12.89 -32.79 -1.18
N CYS A 35 12.74 -32.51 -2.48
CA CYS A 35 12.90 -31.16 -2.99
C CYS A 35 11.96 -30.19 -2.28
N THR A 36 10.68 -30.54 -2.12
CA THR A 36 9.69 -29.67 -1.47
C THR A 36 10.06 -29.40 0.00
N ILE A 37 10.42 -30.44 0.75
CA ILE A 37 10.84 -30.33 2.15
C ILE A 37 12.07 -29.44 2.28
N PHE A 38 13.11 -29.69 1.49
CA PHE A 38 14.36 -28.95 1.60
C PHE A 38 14.23 -27.52 1.07
N ILE A 39 13.41 -27.25 0.05
CA ILE A 39 13.10 -25.88 -0.37
C ILE A 39 12.42 -25.12 0.77
N ALA A 40 11.41 -25.72 1.42
CA ALA A 40 10.71 -25.09 2.53
C ALA A 40 11.66 -24.82 3.71
N LEU A 41 12.49 -25.80 4.07
CA LEU A 41 13.48 -25.68 5.14
C LEU A 41 14.53 -24.60 4.83
N CYS A 42 15.10 -24.61 3.63
CA CYS A 42 16.06 -23.60 3.19
C CYS A 42 15.42 -22.21 3.16
N GLN A 43 14.17 -22.07 2.73
CA GLN A 43 13.48 -20.77 2.77
C GLN A 43 13.20 -20.30 4.19
N ALA A 44 12.89 -21.20 5.13
CA ALA A 44 12.69 -20.85 6.54
C ALA A 44 14.00 -20.37 7.20
N ILE A 45 15.10 -21.10 6.98
CA ILE A 45 16.41 -20.78 7.57
C ILE A 45 17.03 -19.55 6.89
N PHE A 46 17.09 -19.53 5.57
CA PHE A 46 17.79 -18.49 4.81
C PHE A 46 16.92 -17.28 4.44
N GLY A 47 15.59 -17.41 4.47
CA GLY A 47 14.68 -16.31 4.11
C GLY A 47 14.77 -15.11 5.05
N THR A 48 15.19 -15.32 6.29
CA THR A 48 15.44 -14.23 7.25
C THR A 48 16.75 -13.49 6.95
N ARG A 49 17.78 -14.23 6.51
CA ARG A 49 19.15 -13.73 6.27
C ARG A 49 19.32 -13.12 4.88
N PHE A 50 18.73 -13.72 3.85
CA PHE A 50 18.83 -13.29 2.47
C PHE A 50 17.45 -12.84 1.96
N ARG A 51 17.14 -11.56 2.16
CA ARG A 51 15.87 -10.97 1.72
C ARG A 51 15.89 -10.67 0.22
N GLY A 52 14.73 -10.78 -0.43
CA GLY A 52 14.54 -10.43 -1.84
C GLY A 52 14.52 -11.62 -2.81
N ARG A 53 14.38 -11.33 -4.10
CA ARG A 53 14.29 -12.34 -5.17
C ARG A 53 15.54 -13.24 -5.26
N PRO A 54 16.78 -12.71 -5.19
CA PRO A 54 17.98 -13.54 -5.26
C PRO A 54 18.08 -14.54 -4.10
N GLY A 55 17.73 -14.12 -2.88
CA GLY A 55 17.75 -15.00 -1.70
C GLY A 55 16.75 -16.16 -1.81
N LYS A 56 15.55 -15.91 -2.36
CA LYS A 56 14.58 -16.96 -2.65
C LYS A 56 15.09 -17.95 -3.71
N ALA A 57 15.69 -17.44 -4.79
CA ALA A 57 16.26 -18.30 -5.84
C ALA A 57 17.36 -19.20 -5.28
N LEU A 58 18.25 -18.66 -4.45
CA LEU A 58 19.31 -19.42 -3.79
C LEU A 58 18.75 -20.50 -2.85
N ALA A 59 17.77 -20.14 -2.00
CA ALA A 59 17.12 -21.11 -1.10
C ALA A 59 16.44 -22.25 -1.87
N THR A 60 15.80 -21.94 -3.01
CA THR A 60 15.20 -22.95 -3.87
C THR A 60 16.25 -23.84 -4.54
N ALA A 61 17.34 -23.27 -5.06
CA ALA A 61 18.41 -24.04 -5.69
C ALA A 61 19.10 -25.00 -4.70
N LEU A 62 19.37 -24.53 -3.47
CA LEU A 62 19.89 -25.37 -2.39
C LEU A 62 18.90 -26.48 -2.00
N GLY A 63 17.61 -26.15 -1.91
CA GLY A 63 16.57 -27.12 -1.61
C GLY A 63 16.48 -28.24 -2.65
N ILE A 64 16.53 -27.89 -3.94
CA ILE A 64 16.56 -28.86 -5.04
C ILE A 64 17.83 -29.72 -4.97
N SER A 65 19.00 -29.09 -4.78
CA SER A 65 20.27 -29.82 -4.70
C SER A 65 20.29 -30.84 -3.56
N LEU A 66 19.78 -30.47 -2.38
CA LEU A 66 19.66 -31.37 -1.24
C LEU A 66 18.62 -32.47 -1.48
N GLY A 67 17.49 -32.12 -2.09
CA GLY A 67 16.45 -33.10 -2.44
C GLY A 67 16.95 -34.16 -3.42
N THR A 68 17.66 -33.75 -4.46
CA THR A 68 18.29 -34.65 -5.42
C THR A 68 19.37 -35.51 -4.77
N ALA A 69 20.22 -34.93 -3.92
CA ALA A 69 21.25 -35.68 -3.21
C ALA A 69 20.66 -36.78 -2.32
N LEU A 70 19.55 -36.49 -1.62
CA LEU A 70 18.87 -37.47 -0.79
C LEU A 70 18.17 -38.56 -1.63
N ALA A 71 17.56 -38.19 -2.76
CA ALA A 71 16.96 -39.17 -3.68
C ALA A 71 18.01 -40.13 -4.29
N ILE A 72 19.20 -39.62 -4.63
CA ILE A 72 20.30 -40.47 -5.11
C ILE A 72 20.81 -41.39 -3.99
N SER A 73 20.94 -40.85 -2.77
CA SER A 73 21.34 -41.63 -1.59
C SER A 73 20.35 -42.77 -1.32
N GLU A 74 19.04 -42.49 -1.38
CA GLU A 74 17.98 -43.48 -1.25
C GLU A 74 18.13 -44.63 -2.26
N ALA A 75 18.34 -44.29 -3.53
CA ALA A 75 18.55 -45.28 -4.59
C ALA A 75 19.82 -46.13 -4.38
N GLN A 76 20.87 -45.58 -3.76
CA GLN A 76 22.13 -46.29 -3.50
C GLN A 76 22.07 -47.19 -2.26
N PHE A 77 21.44 -46.74 -1.18
CA PHE A 77 21.39 -47.49 0.08
C PHE A 77 20.21 -48.46 0.15
N GLY A 78 19.31 -48.45 -0.84
CA GLY A 78 18.12 -49.31 -0.86
C GLY A 78 17.13 -48.99 0.25
N TRP A 79 17.30 -47.84 0.92
CA TRP A 79 16.27 -47.29 1.80
C TRP A 79 15.16 -46.79 0.89
N ASN A 80 13.91 -46.89 1.33
CA ASN A 80 12.79 -46.29 0.62
C ASN A 80 11.88 -45.64 1.66
N LEU A 81 11.29 -44.49 1.36
CA LEU A 81 10.18 -43.88 2.10
C LEU A 81 9.06 -44.89 2.44
N ARG A 82 8.88 -45.94 1.62
CA ARG A 82 8.04 -47.13 1.87
C ARG A 82 8.41 -47.88 3.16
N MET A 83 9.70 -48.00 3.50
CA MET A 83 10.16 -48.69 4.71
C MET A 83 9.77 -47.94 6.00
N ALA A 84 9.54 -46.63 5.92
CA ALA A 84 9.05 -45.82 7.03
C ALA A 84 7.51 -45.93 7.24
N GLY A 85 6.83 -46.76 6.43
CA GLY A 85 5.47 -47.23 6.68
C GLY A 85 4.43 -46.11 6.77
N GLY A 86 3.51 -46.21 7.75
CA GLY A 86 2.41 -45.26 7.91
C GLY A 86 2.84 -43.83 8.26
N LEU A 87 4.03 -43.64 8.83
CA LEU A 87 4.54 -42.32 9.20
C LEU A 87 4.87 -41.48 7.96
N THR A 88 5.42 -42.11 6.93
CA THR A 88 5.65 -41.48 5.62
C THR A 88 4.35 -40.99 5.00
N ALA A 89 3.31 -41.83 5.02
CA ALA A 89 2.01 -41.47 4.46
C ALA A 89 1.42 -40.23 5.14
N ILE A 90 1.59 -40.10 6.47
CA ILE A 90 1.16 -38.92 7.22
C ILE A 90 1.96 -37.68 6.81
N ILE A 91 3.29 -37.77 6.75
CA ILE A 91 4.16 -36.65 6.33
C ILE A 91 3.79 -36.19 4.91
N MET A 92 3.58 -37.16 4.01
CA MET A 92 3.18 -36.91 2.63
C MET A 92 1.86 -36.18 2.52
N LEU A 93 0.88 -36.60 3.30
CA LEU A 93 -0.46 -36.04 3.31
C LEU A 93 -0.45 -34.61 3.87
N ILE A 94 0.40 -34.32 4.87
CA ILE A 94 0.64 -32.97 5.37
C ILE A 94 1.30 -32.08 4.31
N LEU A 95 2.36 -32.56 3.66
CA LEU A 95 3.09 -31.80 2.64
C LEU A 95 2.20 -31.50 1.43
N PHE A 96 1.49 -32.50 0.94
CA PHE A 96 0.50 -32.35 -0.12
C PHE A 96 -0.57 -31.33 0.28
N GLY A 97 -1.04 -31.38 1.52
CA GLY A 97 -1.99 -30.42 2.05
C GLY A 97 -1.52 -28.98 2.06
N LEU A 98 -0.27 -28.75 2.50
CA LEU A 98 0.36 -27.43 2.47
C LEU A 98 0.55 -26.92 1.03
N LEU A 99 0.96 -27.80 0.12
CA LEU A 99 1.12 -27.47 -1.30
C LEU A 99 -0.21 -27.08 -1.93
N LEU A 100 -1.26 -27.87 -1.68
CA LEU A 100 -2.59 -27.62 -2.22
C LEU A 100 -3.20 -26.33 -1.65
N PHE A 101 -3.01 -26.08 -0.35
CA PHE A 101 -3.36 -24.80 0.26
C PHE A 101 -2.68 -23.61 -0.42
N HIS A 102 -1.36 -23.70 -0.66
CA HIS A 102 -0.60 -22.62 -1.28
C HIS A 102 -1.04 -22.39 -2.73
N LEU A 103 -1.31 -23.46 -3.48
CA LEU A 103 -1.81 -23.40 -4.86
C LEU A 103 -3.18 -22.69 -4.92
N LEU A 104 -4.14 -23.09 -4.08
CA LEU A 104 -5.46 -22.46 -4.02
C LEU A 104 -5.39 -20.98 -3.67
N HIS A 105 -4.48 -20.61 -2.76
CA HIS A 105 -4.24 -19.21 -2.44
C HIS A 105 -3.65 -18.43 -3.62
N GLN A 106 -2.69 -19.01 -4.36
CA GLN A 106 -2.13 -18.37 -5.56
C GLN A 106 -3.16 -18.17 -6.67
N LEU A 107 -4.18 -19.04 -6.75
CA LEU A 107 -5.33 -18.88 -7.64
C LEU A 107 -6.33 -17.79 -7.20
N GLY A 108 -6.00 -17.01 -6.16
CA GLY A 108 -6.78 -15.87 -5.70
C GLY A 108 -7.83 -16.21 -4.63
N MET A 109 -7.85 -17.44 -4.11
CA MET A 109 -8.74 -17.78 -2.99
C MET A 109 -8.27 -17.12 -1.69
N LYS A 110 -9.21 -16.59 -0.91
CA LYS A 110 -8.92 -16.07 0.44
C LYS A 110 -8.34 -17.18 1.32
N TRP A 111 -7.40 -16.83 2.21
CA TRP A 111 -6.72 -17.75 3.13
C TRP A 111 -7.67 -18.75 3.80
N ASP A 112 -8.77 -18.26 4.40
CA ASP A 112 -9.74 -19.12 5.08
C ASP A 112 -10.37 -20.14 4.14
N THR A 113 -10.74 -19.73 2.92
CA THR A 113 -11.39 -20.62 1.94
C THR A 113 -10.40 -21.64 1.40
N ALA A 114 -9.15 -21.23 1.13
CA ALA A 114 -8.10 -22.12 0.66
C ALA A 114 -7.78 -23.20 1.70
N ALA A 115 -7.71 -22.84 2.98
CA ALA A 115 -7.46 -23.79 4.07
C ALA A 115 -8.60 -24.81 4.22
N LEU A 116 -9.86 -24.34 4.14
CA LEU A 116 -11.03 -25.21 4.18
C LEU A 116 -11.05 -26.21 3.02
N CYS A 117 -10.84 -25.74 1.79
CA CYS A 117 -10.80 -26.60 0.61
C CYS A 117 -9.65 -27.60 0.66
N ALA A 118 -8.45 -27.15 1.08
CA ALA A 118 -7.31 -28.04 1.22
C ALA A 118 -7.59 -29.16 2.23
N TYR A 119 -8.11 -28.81 3.41
CA TYR A 119 -8.49 -29.78 4.42
C TYR A 119 -9.52 -30.82 3.91
N LEU A 120 -10.57 -30.37 3.21
CA LEU A 120 -11.60 -31.27 2.65
C LEU A 120 -10.99 -32.28 1.67
N ILE A 121 -10.12 -31.83 0.76
CA ILE A 121 -9.46 -32.69 -0.23
C ILE A 121 -8.55 -33.69 0.46
N ILE A 122 -7.73 -33.23 1.41
CA ILE A 122 -6.82 -34.07 2.18
C ILE A 122 -7.58 -35.15 2.96
N TYR A 123 -8.66 -34.79 3.63
CA TYR A 123 -9.45 -35.72 4.44
C TYR A 123 -10.07 -36.82 3.57
N LEU A 124 -10.66 -36.45 2.43
CA LEU A 124 -11.21 -37.42 1.48
C LEU A 124 -10.13 -38.35 0.91
N LEU A 125 -8.94 -37.80 0.64
CA LEU A 125 -7.79 -38.55 0.16
C LEU A 125 -7.26 -39.51 1.24
N ALA A 126 -7.23 -39.09 2.51
CA ALA A 126 -6.88 -39.92 3.66
C ALA A 126 -7.85 -41.10 3.82
N ALA A 127 -9.16 -40.81 3.73
CA ALA A 127 -10.23 -41.80 3.83
C ALA A 127 -10.17 -42.85 2.72
N GLY A 128 -9.83 -42.45 1.49
CA GLY A 128 -9.70 -43.37 0.37
C GLY A 128 -8.43 -44.22 0.38
N ILE A 129 -7.28 -43.66 0.78
CA ILE A 129 -5.98 -44.32 0.63
C ILE A 129 -5.57 -45.10 1.88
N LEU A 130 -5.88 -44.61 3.08
CA LEU A 130 -5.40 -45.17 4.35
C LEU A 130 -6.53 -45.60 5.30
N PRO A 131 -7.45 -46.49 4.86
CA PRO A 131 -8.55 -46.92 5.71
C PRO A 131 -8.07 -47.70 6.96
N GLN A 132 -6.88 -48.32 6.89
CA GLN A 132 -6.29 -49.04 8.03
C GLN A 132 -5.83 -48.09 9.15
N VAL A 133 -5.15 -47.00 8.81
CA VAL A 133 -4.70 -46.00 9.80
C VAL A 133 -5.87 -45.34 10.51
N LEU A 134 -6.99 -45.17 9.80
CA LEU A 134 -8.23 -44.64 10.37
C LEU A 134 -8.89 -45.64 11.35
N ARG A 135 -8.75 -46.95 11.14
CA ARG A 135 -9.29 -47.96 12.05
C ARG A 135 -8.52 -48.03 13.37
N ASP A 136 -7.21 -47.83 13.33
CA ASP A 136 -6.35 -47.96 14.52
C ASP A 136 -6.47 -46.79 15.49
N ALA A 137 -7.00 -45.64 15.04
CA ALA A 137 -7.13 -44.42 15.85
C ALA A 137 -8.53 -43.79 15.79
N PRO A 138 -9.58 -44.47 16.29
CA PRO A 138 -10.99 -44.06 16.10
C PRO A 138 -11.30 -42.67 16.68
N ALA A 139 -10.61 -42.26 17.76
CA ALA A 139 -10.78 -40.93 18.35
C ALA A 139 -10.29 -39.81 17.42
N LEU A 140 -9.16 -40.01 16.73
CA LEU A 140 -8.64 -39.05 15.75
C LEU A 140 -9.56 -38.95 14.53
N VAL A 141 -10.11 -40.08 14.09
CA VAL A 141 -11.09 -40.11 12.99
C VAL A 141 -12.34 -39.33 13.36
N LEU A 142 -12.86 -39.49 14.58
CA LEU A 142 -14.04 -38.75 15.02
C LEU A 142 -13.80 -37.23 15.01
N ILE A 143 -12.66 -36.78 15.53
CA ILE A 143 -12.28 -35.35 15.53
C ILE A 143 -12.16 -34.83 14.09
N ALA A 144 -11.50 -35.61 13.22
CA ALA A 144 -11.34 -35.24 11.81
C ALA A 144 -12.69 -35.21 11.06
N ALA A 145 -13.59 -36.15 11.33
CA ALA A 145 -14.93 -36.18 10.75
C ALA A 145 -15.76 -34.97 11.19
N ILE A 146 -15.70 -34.57 12.47
CA ILE A 146 -16.38 -33.36 12.96
C ILE A 146 -15.82 -32.11 12.29
N ALA A 147 -14.49 -32.00 12.20
CA ALA A 147 -13.85 -30.88 11.49
C ALA A 147 -14.24 -30.86 10.00
N PHE A 148 -14.34 -32.01 9.35
CA PHE A 148 -14.83 -32.14 7.97
C PHE A 148 -16.26 -31.61 7.83
N LEU A 149 -17.18 -32.00 8.71
CA LEU A 149 -18.57 -31.52 8.68
C LEU A 149 -18.65 -29.99 8.86
N ILE A 150 -17.87 -29.42 9.78
CA ILE A 150 -17.81 -27.97 9.98
C ILE A 150 -17.26 -27.27 8.73
N CYS A 151 -16.22 -27.84 8.11
CA CYS A 151 -15.62 -27.28 6.91
C CYS A 151 -16.56 -27.36 5.71
N ALA A 152 -17.21 -28.50 5.51
CA ALA A 152 -18.19 -28.74 4.45
C ALA A 152 -19.40 -27.80 4.63
N TRP A 153 -19.90 -27.65 5.85
CA TRP A 153 -20.97 -26.70 6.16
C TRP A 153 -20.58 -25.26 5.84
N LYS A 154 -19.40 -24.80 6.28
CA LYS A 154 -18.91 -23.44 5.98
C LYS A 154 -18.70 -23.22 4.48
N PHE A 155 -18.18 -24.23 3.78
CA PHE A 155 -17.99 -24.17 2.34
C PHE A 155 -19.33 -24.12 1.61
N PHE A 156 -20.28 -24.97 2.00
CA PHE A 156 -21.62 -25.00 1.46
C PHE A 156 -22.39 -23.71 1.75
N MET A 157 -22.37 -23.17 2.97
CA MET A 157 -23.00 -21.88 3.29
C MET A 157 -22.42 -20.70 2.52
N ARG A 158 -21.18 -20.85 2.02
CA ARG A 158 -20.48 -19.83 1.23
C ARG A 158 -20.72 -19.96 -0.26
N LEU A 159 -20.95 -21.18 -0.75
CA LEU A 159 -21.40 -21.48 -2.11
C LEU A 159 -22.90 -21.29 -2.26
N TRP A 160 -23.66 -21.49 -1.19
CA TRP A 160 -25.08 -21.26 -1.15
C TRP A 160 -25.28 -19.76 -1.36
N PRO A 161 -25.94 -19.36 -2.46
CA PRO A 161 -26.29 -17.97 -2.66
C PRO A 161 -27.26 -17.64 -1.54
N HIS A 162 -26.76 -17.10 -0.43
CA HIS A 162 -27.57 -16.23 0.38
C HIS A 162 -27.90 -15.08 -0.56
N ALA A 163 -29.06 -15.18 -1.20
CA ALA A 163 -29.76 -14.08 -1.83
C ALA A 163 -30.04 -13.06 -0.72
N LYS A 164 -28.98 -12.36 -0.30
CA LYS A 164 -29.13 -10.95 -0.05
C LYS A 164 -29.64 -10.43 -1.39
N PRO A 165 -30.80 -9.76 -1.43
CA PRO A 165 -31.21 -9.11 -2.65
C PRO A 165 -29.98 -8.36 -3.16
N GLU A 166 -29.59 -8.67 -4.39
CA GLU A 166 -28.66 -7.83 -5.12
C GLU A 166 -29.27 -6.44 -5.10
N ASP A 167 -28.80 -5.61 -4.16
CA ASP A 167 -28.80 -4.18 -4.33
C ASP A 167 -27.99 -3.94 -5.60
N GLY A 168 -28.66 -4.00 -6.76
CA GLY A 168 -28.15 -3.56 -8.05
C GLY A 168 -27.91 -2.06 -8.11
N SER A 169 -27.63 -1.40 -6.97
CA SER A 169 -27.00 -0.10 -6.98
C SER A 169 -25.49 -0.32 -6.78
N ASP A 170 -24.79 -0.45 -7.91
CA ASP A 170 -23.33 -0.35 -8.01
C ASP A 170 -22.77 0.88 -7.25
N ALA A 171 -23.63 1.88 -6.99
CA ALA A 171 -23.38 3.02 -6.14
C ALA A 171 -22.81 2.65 -4.75
N GLY A 172 -23.28 1.57 -4.12
CA GLY A 172 -22.81 1.16 -2.78
C GLY A 172 -21.39 0.57 -2.77
N PHE A 173 -20.95 -0.03 -3.87
CA PHE A 173 -19.59 -0.57 -4.04
C PHE A 173 -18.59 0.56 -4.35
N VAL A 174 -18.97 1.50 -5.23
CA VAL A 174 -18.19 2.69 -5.55
C VAL A 174 -17.96 3.56 -4.30
N ALA A 175 -18.98 3.74 -3.46
CA ALA A 175 -18.87 4.50 -2.21
C ALA A 175 -17.91 3.87 -1.17
N ARG A 176 -17.68 2.54 -1.21
CA ARG A 176 -16.77 1.85 -0.27
C ARG A 176 -15.32 1.85 -0.73
N LEU A 177 -15.06 1.79 -2.04
CA LEU A 177 -13.70 1.87 -2.58
C LEU A 177 -13.08 3.26 -2.34
N ASN A 178 -13.88 4.32 -2.37
CA ASN A 178 -13.40 5.69 -2.23
C ASN A 178 -13.05 6.08 -0.78
N GLN A 179 -13.72 5.53 0.23
CA GLN A 179 -13.57 6.02 1.61
C GLN A 179 -12.14 5.90 2.19
N LYS A 180 -11.39 4.84 1.85
CA LYS A 180 -9.98 4.69 2.27
C LYS A 180 -9.09 5.71 1.57
N ARG A 181 -9.42 6.03 0.32
CA ARG A 181 -8.68 6.94 -0.56
C ARG A 181 -8.86 8.39 -0.12
N GLU A 182 -10.09 8.82 0.13
CA GLU A 182 -10.37 10.19 0.60
C GLU A 182 -9.77 10.48 1.98
N LYS A 183 -9.74 9.48 2.89
CA LYS A 183 -9.04 9.61 4.18
C LYS A 183 -7.53 9.86 3.98
N SER A 184 -6.95 9.30 2.92
CA SER A 184 -5.55 9.51 2.58
C SER A 184 -5.31 10.92 2.00
N GLU A 185 -6.23 11.42 1.17
CA GLU A 185 -6.21 12.79 0.65
C GLU A 185 -6.32 13.81 1.78
N LEU A 186 -7.28 13.63 2.69
CA LEU A 186 -7.44 14.52 3.83
C LEU A 186 -6.20 14.54 4.73
N LYS A 187 -5.51 13.40 4.89
CA LYS A 187 -4.22 13.33 5.59
C LYS A 187 -3.13 14.12 4.86
N GLN A 188 -3.08 14.06 3.53
CA GLN A 188 -2.12 14.83 2.74
C GLN A 188 -2.38 16.33 2.83
N VAL A 189 -3.63 16.76 2.63
CA VAL A 189 -4.05 18.17 2.78
C VAL A 189 -3.77 18.68 4.19
N ASN A 190 -4.08 17.89 5.22
CA ASN A 190 -3.77 18.26 6.62
C ASN A 190 -2.25 18.37 6.86
N LYS A 191 -1.43 17.53 6.21
CA LYS A 191 0.02 17.60 6.32
C LYS A 191 0.58 18.86 5.65
N ILE A 192 0.10 19.22 4.45
CA ILE A 192 0.49 20.46 3.75
C ILE A 192 0.14 21.67 4.62
N GLN A 193 -1.13 21.76 5.01
CA GLN A 193 -1.69 22.93 5.70
C GLN A 193 -1.19 23.07 7.13
N GLY A 194 -1.06 21.94 7.85
CA GLY A 194 -0.72 21.92 9.27
C GLY A 194 0.78 21.97 9.55
N ARG A 195 1.62 21.58 8.58
CA ARG A 195 3.07 21.45 8.80
C ARG A 195 3.89 22.25 7.80
N GLU A 196 3.80 21.96 6.51
CA GLU A 196 4.76 22.48 5.52
C GLU A 196 4.61 24.00 5.32
N ILE A 197 3.39 24.52 5.11
CA ILE A 197 3.16 25.96 4.90
C ILE A 197 3.49 26.80 6.15
N PRO A 198 3.06 26.42 7.38
CA PRO A 198 3.46 27.14 8.59
C PRO A 198 4.97 27.12 8.82
N VAL A 199 5.65 26.03 8.46
CA VAL A 199 7.11 25.93 8.55
C VAL A 199 7.78 26.90 7.58
N ALA A 200 7.33 26.97 6.32
CA ALA A 200 7.81 27.97 5.36
C ALA A 200 7.60 29.40 5.88
N GLN A 201 6.39 29.73 6.36
CA GLN A 201 6.07 31.04 6.95
C GLN A 201 6.92 31.38 8.18
N LYS A 202 7.31 30.39 8.99
CA LYS A 202 8.16 30.59 10.16
C LYS A 202 9.59 30.96 9.75
N GLN A 203 10.11 30.33 8.70
CA GLN A 203 11.47 30.60 8.22
C GLN A 203 11.54 31.93 7.45
N ASP A 204 10.53 32.23 6.64
CA ASP A 204 10.33 33.55 6.00
C ASP A 204 10.38 34.70 7.05
N ARG A 205 9.70 34.55 8.19
CA ARG A 205 9.79 35.54 9.28
C ARG A 205 11.22 35.73 9.83
N LYS A 206 12.05 34.67 9.82
CA LYS A 206 13.45 34.80 10.25
C LYS A 206 14.26 35.54 9.20
N VAL A 207 14.08 35.23 7.91
CA VAL A 207 14.69 35.96 6.79
C VAL A 207 14.37 37.45 6.91
N THR A 208 13.10 37.81 7.08
CA THR A 208 12.68 39.19 7.31
C THR A 208 13.40 39.83 8.50
N LYS A 209 13.46 39.13 9.65
CA LYS A 209 14.11 39.66 10.87
C LYS A 209 15.60 39.89 10.66
N THR A 210 16.29 38.95 10.00
CA THR A 210 17.72 39.05 9.72
C THR A 210 18.01 40.15 8.69
N LEU A 211 17.18 40.33 7.66
CA LEU A 211 17.29 41.45 6.72
C LEU A 211 17.12 42.81 7.41
N LEU A 212 16.18 42.94 8.35
CA LEU A 212 16.04 44.15 9.17
C LEU A 212 17.25 44.38 10.08
N GLY A 213 17.83 43.30 10.61
CA GLY A 213 19.09 43.35 11.35
C GLY A 213 20.24 43.88 10.48
N ILE A 214 20.41 43.35 9.28
CA ILE A 214 21.39 43.83 8.29
C ILE A 214 21.16 45.30 7.96
N LYS A 215 19.91 45.72 7.71
CA LYS A 215 19.58 47.12 7.44
C LYS A 215 19.98 48.02 8.62
N THR A 216 19.72 47.59 9.85
CA THR A 216 20.08 48.35 11.06
C THR A 216 21.59 48.47 11.19
N GLU A 217 22.32 47.37 10.99
CA GLU A 217 23.78 47.32 11.03
C GLU A 217 24.41 48.24 9.99
N LEU A 218 23.92 48.18 8.74
CA LEU A 218 24.40 49.02 7.65
C LEU A 218 24.15 50.51 7.87
N ASN A 219 23.18 50.90 8.70
CA ASN A 219 22.93 52.30 9.01
C ASN A 219 23.94 52.88 10.02
N HIS A 220 24.71 52.06 10.73
CA HIS A 220 25.73 52.57 11.64
C HIS A 220 26.83 53.38 10.92
N PRO A 221 27.50 54.33 11.60
CA PRO A 221 28.60 55.09 11.02
C PRO A 221 29.76 54.19 10.56
N MET A 222 30.04 53.12 11.30
CA MET A 222 31.05 52.10 10.98
C MET A 222 30.40 50.70 11.04
N PRO A 223 29.77 50.24 9.95
CA PRO A 223 29.11 48.92 9.91
C PRO A 223 30.11 47.76 10.06
N ASP A 224 29.72 46.72 10.80
CA ASP A 224 30.46 45.46 10.80
C ASP A 224 30.10 44.60 9.56
N TYR A 225 30.87 44.78 8.49
CA TYR A 225 30.70 44.02 7.25
C TYR A 225 30.90 42.50 7.41
N LYS A 226 31.63 42.05 8.44
CA LYS A 226 31.79 40.62 8.72
C LYS A 226 30.49 40.05 9.29
N ALA A 227 29.85 40.77 10.20
CA ALA A 227 28.53 40.41 10.72
C ALA A 227 27.47 40.42 9.60
N VAL A 228 27.47 41.42 8.72
CA VAL A 228 26.57 41.47 7.55
C VAL A 228 26.78 40.25 6.64
N SER A 229 28.03 39.92 6.31
CA SER A 229 28.35 38.75 5.47
C SER A 229 27.87 37.44 6.11
N GLN A 230 28.12 37.23 7.40
CA GLN A 230 27.63 36.05 8.13
C GLN A 230 26.10 35.96 8.12
N ALA A 231 25.42 37.09 8.34
CA ALA A 231 23.96 37.17 8.28
C ALA A 231 23.42 36.86 6.88
N THR A 232 24.08 37.30 5.80
CA THR A 232 23.67 36.96 4.42
C THR A 232 23.79 35.46 4.13
N VAL A 233 24.81 34.78 4.65
CA VAL A 233 24.95 33.32 4.53
C VAL A 233 23.83 32.60 5.29
N GLU A 234 23.48 33.07 6.49
CA GLU A 234 22.36 32.50 7.24
C GLU A 234 21.03 32.66 6.48
N ILE A 235 20.74 33.85 5.95
CA ILE A 235 19.53 34.10 5.16
C ILE A 235 19.49 33.21 3.91
N SER A 236 20.64 33.02 3.25
CA SER A 236 20.75 32.16 2.07
C SER A 236 20.27 30.74 2.38
N HIS A 237 20.78 30.13 3.45
CA HIS A 237 20.35 28.80 3.87
C HIS A 237 18.87 28.75 4.27
N GLN A 238 18.36 29.79 4.93
CA GLN A 238 16.94 29.87 5.28
C GLN A 238 16.05 29.98 4.03
N THR A 239 16.49 30.72 3.01
CA THR A 239 15.79 30.89 1.74
C THR A 239 15.75 29.57 0.96
N ASP A 240 16.88 28.87 0.87
CA ASP A 240 16.96 27.55 0.23
C ASP A 240 16.03 26.54 0.91
N TYR A 241 15.94 26.58 2.24
CA TYR A 241 15.02 25.74 3.00
C TYR A 241 13.54 26.06 2.69
N VAL A 242 13.19 27.34 2.51
CA VAL A 242 11.82 27.72 2.10
C VAL A 242 11.53 27.19 0.71
N ILE A 243 12.45 27.33 -0.25
CA ILE A 243 12.31 26.78 -1.62
C ILE A 243 12.07 25.26 -1.57
N GLN A 244 12.89 24.51 -0.82
CA GLN A 244 12.70 23.06 -0.65
C GLN A 244 11.34 22.70 -0.01
N THR A 245 10.83 23.56 0.88
CA THR A 245 9.52 23.35 1.50
C THR A 245 8.39 23.60 0.50
N LEU A 246 8.50 24.65 -0.32
CA LEU A 246 7.54 24.91 -1.41
C LEU A 246 7.54 23.77 -2.45
N ASP A 247 8.70 23.22 -2.79
CA ASP A 247 8.77 22.07 -3.70
C ASP A 247 8.10 20.82 -3.10
N ARG A 248 8.29 20.56 -1.80
CA ARG A 248 7.56 19.48 -1.10
C ARG A 248 6.04 19.68 -1.16
N VAL A 249 5.56 20.92 -0.98
CA VAL A 249 4.13 21.25 -1.15
C VAL A 249 3.68 20.97 -2.58
N ARG A 250 4.43 21.44 -3.59
CA ARG A 250 4.15 21.21 -5.01
C ARG A 250 4.08 19.73 -5.37
N ILE A 251 4.98 18.90 -4.86
CA ILE A 251 4.98 17.45 -5.10
C ILE A 251 3.72 16.81 -4.50
N MET A 252 3.29 17.25 -3.30
CA MET A 252 2.09 16.73 -2.67
C MET A 252 0.82 17.17 -3.41
N ASP A 253 0.74 18.44 -3.81
CA ASP A 253 -0.37 18.99 -4.61
C ASP A 253 -0.52 18.26 -5.96
N ARG A 254 0.59 18.00 -6.66
CA ARG A 254 0.56 17.19 -7.90
C ARG A 254 0.03 15.77 -7.70
N ARG A 255 0.32 15.16 -6.54
CA ARG A 255 -0.23 13.84 -6.22
C ARG A 255 -1.73 13.91 -5.99
N LEU A 256 -2.20 14.90 -5.23
CA LEU A 256 -3.64 15.17 -5.03
C LEU A 256 -4.35 15.38 -6.36
N ARG A 257 -3.82 16.23 -7.23
CA ARG A 257 -4.39 16.47 -8.56
C ARG A 257 -4.47 15.23 -9.43
N ASN A 258 -3.43 14.40 -9.43
CA ASN A 258 -3.46 13.14 -10.18
C ASN A 258 -4.55 12.19 -9.64
N PHE A 259 -4.79 12.22 -8.32
CA PHE A 259 -5.89 11.47 -7.72
C PHE A 259 -7.24 12.04 -8.16
N ASP A 260 -7.47 13.34 -7.99
CA ASP A 260 -8.71 14.03 -8.36
C ASP A 260 -9.04 13.89 -9.85
N TRP A 261 -8.02 13.95 -10.71
CA TRP A 261 -8.21 13.74 -12.15
C TRP A 261 -8.67 12.32 -12.47
N SER A 262 -8.03 11.31 -11.87
CA SER A 262 -8.43 9.91 -12.09
C SER A 262 -9.84 9.63 -11.59
N GLU A 263 -10.23 10.23 -10.47
CA GLU A 263 -11.58 10.12 -9.95
C GLU A 263 -12.60 10.82 -10.85
N LEU A 264 -12.29 12.02 -11.34
CA LEU A 264 -13.14 12.73 -12.29
C LEU A 264 -13.40 11.90 -13.56
N GLN A 265 -12.41 11.15 -14.06
CA GLN A 265 -12.60 10.25 -15.21
C GLN A 265 -13.55 9.10 -14.87
N GLN A 266 -13.34 8.44 -13.73
CA GLN A 266 -14.22 7.38 -13.26
C GLN A 266 -15.67 7.86 -13.10
N LEU A 267 -15.88 9.02 -12.44
CA LEU A 267 -17.22 9.60 -12.28
C LEU A 267 -17.87 9.94 -13.62
N ARG A 268 -17.10 10.34 -14.64
CA ARG A 268 -17.65 10.59 -15.99
C ARG A 268 -18.08 9.32 -16.71
N GLU A 269 -17.34 8.24 -16.55
CA GLU A 269 -17.68 6.93 -17.11
C GLU A 269 -18.96 6.41 -16.47
N TYR A 270 -19.03 6.39 -15.13
CA TYR A 270 -20.24 6.01 -14.40
C TYR A 270 -21.47 6.85 -14.74
N CYS A 271 -21.29 8.15 -15.03
CA CYS A 271 -22.39 9.05 -15.38
C CYS A 271 -23.11 8.67 -16.68
N LYS A 272 -22.49 7.86 -17.54
CA LYS A 272 -23.11 7.37 -18.78
C LYS A 272 -24.07 6.21 -18.55
N GLU A 273 -23.92 5.49 -17.44
CA GLU A 273 -24.63 4.24 -17.15
C GLU A 273 -25.80 4.42 -16.17
N LEU A 274 -25.91 5.59 -15.54
CA LEU A 274 -26.89 5.88 -14.48
C LEU A 274 -28.18 6.52 -15.02
N GLY A 275 -29.30 6.23 -14.34
CA GLY A 275 -30.59 6.89 -14.55
C GLY A 275 -30.60 8.36 -14.12
N ASP A 276 -31.63 9.11 -14.53
CA ASP A 276 -31.67 10.59 -14.46
C ASP A 276 -31.50 11.18 -13.04
N GLU A 277 -32.06 10.52 -12.02
CA GLU A 277 -31.95 10.94 -10.61
C GLU A 277 -30.51 10.87 -10.10
N ASP A 278 -29.84 9.74 -10.32
CA ASP A 278 -28.46 9.53 -9.87
C ASP A 278 -27.45 10.29 -10.72
N ARG A 279 -27.78 10.49 -12.00
CA ARG A 279 -27.04 11.36 -12.90
C ARG A 279 -26.95 12.79 -12.37
N LYS A 280 -28.04 13.36 -11.82
CA LYS A 280 -28.02 14.71 -11.21
C LYS A 280 -27.10 14.78 -10.00
N LYS A 281 -27.12 13.79 -9.10
CA LYS A 281 -26.22 13.72 -7.93
C LYS A 281 -24.76 13.61 -8.37
N LEU A 282 -24.49 12.75 -9.35
CA LEU A 282 -23.14 12.56 -9.88
C LEU A 282 -22.63 13.80 -10.62
N GLN A 283 -23.50 14.55 -11.32
CA GLN A 283 -23.14 15.85 -11.89
C GLN A 283 -22.71 16.85 -10.82
N GLN A 284 -23.37 16.88 -9.65
CA GLN A 284 -22.94 17.73 -8.53
C GLN A 284 -21.55 17.32 -8.01
N GLN A 285 -21.29 16.02 -7.88
CA GLN A 285 -19.95 15.52 -7.50
C GLN A 285 -18.88 15.88 -8.53
N ILE A 286 -19.18 15.71 -9.83
CA ILE A 286 -18.29 16.13 -10.93
C ILE A 286 -17.99 17.63 -10.86
N LEU A 287 -18.98 18.47 -10.54
CA LEU A 287 -18.77 19.91 -10.36
C LEU A 287 -17.88 20.22 -9.16
N LEU A 288 -18.01 19.49 -8.06
CA LEU A 288 -17.12 19.63 -6.89
C LEU A 288 -15.69 19.24 -7.22
N GLU A 289 -15.48 18.11 -7.91
CA GLU A 289 -14.14 17.67 -8.33
C GLU A 289 -13.50 18.67 -9.31
N ARG A 290 -14.26 19.22 -10.26
CA ARG A 290 -13.78 20.30 -11.12
C ARG A 290 -13.36 21.52 -10.33
N LYS A 291 -14.13 21.93 -9.31
CA LYS A 291 -13.77 23.05 -8.43
C LYS A 291 -12.47 22.77 -7.68
N LYS A 292 -12.28 21.55 -7.15
CA LYS A 292 -11.03 21.15 -6.48
C LYS A 292 -9.83 21.28 -7.43
N ILE A 293 -9.91 20.69 -8.63
CA ILE A 293 -8.85 20.75 -9.64
C ILE A 293 -8.51 22.20 -10.04
N LEU A 294 -9.50 23.09 -10.13
CA LEU A 294 -9.26 24.52 -10.40
C LEU A 294 -8.51 25.20 -9.26
N GLU A 295 -8.84 24.89 -8.00
CA GLU A 295 -8.11 25.42 -6.84
C GLU A 295 -6.68 24.88 -6.76
N GLU A 296 -6.47 23.58 -7.02
CA GLU A 296 -5.13 22.97 -7.11
C GLU A 296 -4.29 23.63 -8.20
N HIS A 297 -4.88 23.89 -9.38
CA HIS A 297 -4.18 24.61 -10.44
C HIS A 297 -3.78 26.03 -10.00
N ALA A 298 -4.67 26.76 -9.32
CA ALA A 298 -4.35 28.07 -8.78
C ALA A 298 -3.21 28.00 -7.75
N ILE A 299 -3.22 26.99 -6.88
CA ILE A 299 -2.15 26.73 -5.91
C ILE A 299 -0.82 26.47 -6.62
N GLU A 300 -0.79 25.65 -7.68
CA GLU A 300 0.44 25.39 -8.45
C GLU A 300 1.02 26.68 -9.06
N GLN A 301 0.18 27.55 -9.62
CA GLN A 301 0.63 28.84 -10.17
C GLN A 301 1.20 29.75 -9.09
N MET A 302 0.55 29.82 -7.92
CA MET A 302 1.04 30.61 -6.79
C MET A 302 2.36 30.06 -6.24
N LEU A 303 2.49 28.74 -6.12
CA LEU A 303 3.73 28.07 -5.69
C LEU A 303 4.88 28.37 -6.66
N LYS A 304 4.63 28.28 -7.97
CA LYS A 304 5.62 28.59 -9.00
C LYS A 304 6.07 30.05 -8.92
N SER A 305 5.12 30.99 -8.77
CA SER A 305 5.44 32.41 -8.62
C SER A 305 6.25 32.71 -7.35
N ALA A 306 5.89 32.08 -6.22
CA ALA A 306 6.60 32.22 -4.96
C ALA A 306 8.02 31.64 -5.04
N GLU A 307 8.19 30.47 -5.68
CA GLU A 307 9.49 29.83 -5.91
C GLU A 307 10.41 30.73 -6.75
N THR A 308 9.92 31.29 -7.87
CA THR A 308 10.69 32.22 -8.69
C THR A 308 11.10 33.47 -7.91
N ARG A 309 10.20 34.03 -7.08
CA ARG A 309 10.52 35.19 -6.25
C ARG A 309 11.52 34.88 -5.13
N HIS A 310 11.49 33.69 -4.54
CA HIS A 310 12.51 33.26 -3.58
C HIS A 310 13.87 33.05 -4.24
N GLN A 311 13.92 32.54 -5.48
CA GLN A 311 15.16 32.44 -6.26
C GLN A 311 15.74 33.83 -6.56
N GLU A 312 14.90 34.79 -6.90
CA GLU A 312 15.35 36.17 -7.12
C GLU A 312 15.80 36.83 -5.81
N LEU A 313 15.09 36.59 -4.70
CA LEU A 313 15.53 37.04 -3.38
C LEU A 313 16.91 36.45 -3.03
N ARG A 314 17.12 35.16 -3.31
CA ARG A 314 18.40 34.46 -3.10
C ARG A 314 19.54 35.15 -3.86
N ARG A 315 19.33 35.51 -5.13
CA ARG A 315 20.30 36.27 -5.93
C ARG A 315 20.56 37.65 -5.33
N GLN A 316 19.51 38.34 -4.89
CA GLN A 316 19.64 39.65 -4.27
C GLN A 316 20.45 39.59 -2.96
N ILE A 317 20.33 38.50 -2.19
CA ILE A 317 21.15 38.26 -1.00
C ILE A 317 22.63 38.08 -1.35
N ASP A 318 22.95 37.39 -2.46
CA ASP A 318 24.34 37.27 -2.93
C ASP A 318 24.91 38.63 -3.35
N VAL A 319 24.09 39.50 -3.95
CA VAL A 319 24.46 40.89 -4.27
C VAL A 319 24.78 41.68 -3.00
N ILE A 320 23.95 41.58 -1.96
CA ILE A 320 24.22 42.22 -0.66
C ILE A 320 25.55 41.73 -0.09
N ALA A 321 25.79 40.42 -0.10
CA ALA A 321 27.04 39.82 0.38
C ALA A 321 28.26 40.35 -0.37
N THR A 322 28.17 40.46 -1.70
CA THR A 322 29.24 40.96 -2.57
C THR A 322 29.57 42.43 -2.28
N HIS A 323 28.56 43.30 -2.20
CA HIS A 323 28.76 44.71 -1.83
C HIS A 323 29.29 44.88 -0.41
N ALA A 324 28.86 44.02 0.53
CA ALA A 324 29.35 44.04 1.90
C ALA A 324 30.84 43.65 1.96
N MET A 325 31.28 42.63 1.20
CA MET A 325 32.70 42.27 1.09
C MET A 325 33.54 43.39 0.47
N ALA A 326 32.97 44.14 -0.49
CA ALA A 326 33.59 45.32 -1.08
C ALA A 326 33.51 46.58 -0.20
N LYS A 327 32.89 46.49 0.99
CA LYS A 327 32.68 47.61 1.93
C LYS A 327 31.90 48.80 1.34
N GLN A 328 30.99 48.54 0.41
CA GLN A 328 30.19 49.55 -0.28
C GLN A 328 28.85 49.78 0.45
N LYS A 329 28.88 50.61 1.51
CA LYS A 329 27.71 50.89 2.38
C LYS A 329 26.42 51.18 1.62
N ASP A 330 26.43 52.18 0.74
CA ASP A 330 25.21 52.66 0.07
C ASP A 330 24.61 51.61 -0.87
N GLN A 331 25.47 50.85 -1.56
CA GLN A 331 25.05 49.78 -2.46
C GLN A 331 24.47 48.59 -1.68
N SER A 332 25.11 48.19 -0.58
CA SER A 332 24.59 47.17 0.34
C SER A 332 23.24 47.58 0.94
N LEU A 333 23.08 48.85 1.31
CA LEU A 333 21.83 49.39 1.86
C LEU A 333 20.71 49.33 0.81
N ALA A 334 20.95 49.86 -0.39
CA ALA A 334 19.96 49.85 -1.48
C ALA A 334 19.55 48.42 -1.88
N ALA A 335 20.53 47.50 -1.93
CA ALA A 335 20.27 46.09 -2.21
C ALA A 335 19.43 45.42 -1.10
N THR A 336 19.69 45.77 0.17
CA THR A 336 18.93 45.28 1.33
C THR A 336 17.49 45.81 1.32
N GLU A 337 17.27 47.06 0.94
CA GLU A 337 15.92 47.61 0.79
C GLU A 337 15.13 46.93 -0.32
N THR A 338 15.79 46.60 -1.43
CA THR A 338 15.19 45.83 -2.51
C THR A 338 14.77 44.44 -2.02
N ALA A 339 15.66 43.74 -1.31
CA ALA A 339 15.35 42.44 -0.71
C ALA A 339 14.17 42.50 0.27
N LEU A 340 14.10 43.53 1.12
CA LEU A 340 12.97 43.73 2.05
C LEU A 340 11.63 43.97 1.33
N ARG A 341 11.64 44.67 0.18
CA ARG A 341 10.43 44.84 -0.65
C ARG A 341 9.98 43.50 -1.23
N MET A 342 10.90 42.71 -1.76
CA MET A 342 10.59 41.38 -2.31
C MET A 342 10.04 40.44 -1.22
N GLU A 343 10.63 40.47 -0.04
CA GLU A 343 10.19 39.67 1.11
C GLU A 343 8.74 40.02 1.54
N SER A 344 8.37 41.30 1.47
CA SER A 344 6.99 41.72 1.75
C SER A 344 5.97 41.11 0.77
N GLN A 345 6.37 40.93 -0.49
CA GLN A 345 5.56 40.29 -1.53
C GLN A 345 5.50 38.77 -1.33
N LEU A 346 6.61 38.13 -1.01
CA LEU A 346 6.68 36.70 -0.70
C LEU A 346 5.79 36.32 0.49
N LYS A 347 5.82 37.14 1.54
CA LYS A 347 4.91 37.01 2.68
C LYS A 347 3.44 37.12 2.29
N HIS A 348 3.11 37.93 1.29
CA HIS A 348 1.76 37.99 0.74
C HIS A 348 1.41 36.69 0.00
N ASP A 349 2.29 36.17 -0.85
CA ASP A 349 2.07 34.92 -1.58
C ASP A 349 1.86 33.73 -0.65
N LEU A 350 2.73 33.58 0.36
CA LEU A 350 2.60 32.51 1.36
C LEU A 350 1.27 32.58 2.13
N LYS A 351 0.69 33.78 2.31
CA LYS A 351 -0.65 33.95 2.88
C LYS A 351 -1.74 33.54 1.89
N GLN A 352 -1.60 33.87 0.61
CA GLN A 352 -2.56 33.49 -0.43
C GLN A 352 -2.57 31.98 -0.65
N ILE A 353 -1.39 31.35 -0.73
CA ILE A 353 -1.24 29.88 -0.81
C ILE A 353 -1.94 29.23 0.39
N LYS A 354 -1.71 29.72 1.61
CA LYS A 354 -2.39 29.22 2.82
C LYS A 354 -3.93 29.33 2.74
N LYS A 355 -4.45 30.43 2.20
CA LYS A 355 -5.90 30.65 2.03
C LYS A 355 -6.49 29.69 0.99
N ALA A 356 -5.80 29.49 -0.14
CA ALA A 356 -6.24 28.55 -1.17
C ALA A 356 -6.23 27.11 -0.65
N GLU A 357 -5.22 26.73 0.11
CA GLU A 357 -5.13 25.42 0.78
C GLU A 357 -6.22 25.22 1.84
N GLN A 358 -6.59 26.28 2.57
CA GLN A 358 -7.76 26.27 3.46
C GLN A 358 -9.06 26.01 2.68
N LYS A 359 -9.20 26.62 1.51
CA LYS A 359 -10.37 26.44 0.64
C LYS A 359 -10.42 25.02 0.05
N LEU A 360 -9.29 24.50 -0.44
CA LEU A 360 -9.16 23.12 -0.92
C LEU A 360 -9.56 22.13 0.18
N LYS A 361 -9.04 22.31 1.41
CA LYS A 361 -9.44 21.50 2.56
C LYS A 361 -10.93 21.56 2.85
N ALA A 362 -11.54 22.74 2.78
CA ALA A 362 -12.98 22.89 3.00
C ALA A 362 -13.78 22.13 1.94
N LEU A 363 -13.35 22.15 0.67
CA LEU A 363 -13.95 21.37 -0.41
C LEU A 363 -13.83 19.85 -0.16
N THR A 364 -12.64 19.36 0.22
CA THR A 364 -12.42 17.95 0.55
C THR A 364 -13.29 17.51 1.75
N GLN A 365 -13.42 18.35 2.77
CA GLN A 365 -14.28 18.06 3.92
C GLN A 365 -15.77 18.09 3.57
N TYR A 366 -16.18 19.00 2.69
CA TYR A 366 -17.56 19.08 2.21
C TYR A 366 -17.94 17.79 1.48
N LYS A 367 -17.09 17.31 0.57
CA LYS A 367 -17.26 16.03 -0.13
C LYS A 367 -17.46 14.87 0.86
N LEU A 368 -16.54 14.73 1.83
CA LEU A 368 -16.62 13.70 2.87
C LEU A 368 -17.90 13.75 3.71
N LYS A 369 -18.45 14.94 3.96
CA LYS A 369 -19.70 15.10 4.71
C LYS A 369 -20.90 14.71 3.86
N ASP A 370 -20.88 15.05 2.57
CA ASP A 370 -21.98 14.76 1.65
C ASP A 370 -22.09 13.25 1.41
N GLU A 371 -20.98 12.56 1.20
CA GLU A 371 -20.96 11.09 1.08
C GLU A 371 -21.50 10.38 2.32
N LYS A 372 -21.14 10.85 3.51
CA LYS A 372 -21.68 10.30 4.77
C LYS A 372 -23.19 10.49 4.88
N LYS A 373 -23.74 11.61 4.42
CA LYS A 373 -25.19 11.85 4.41
C LYS A 373 -25.89 10.91 3.44
N ILE A 374 -25.30 10.66 2.27
CA ILE A 374 -25.83 9.70 1.29
C ILE A 374 -25.87 8.29 1.90
N GLN A 375 -24.76 7.82 2.49
CA GLN A 375 -24.69 6.51 3.15
C GLN A 375 -25.69 6.35 4.31
N GLN A 376 -25.91 7.41 5.10
CA GLN A 376 -26.89 7.38 6.19
C GLN A 376 -28.34 7.31 5.69
N LYS A 377 -28.66 7.97 4.57
CA LYS A 377 -29.99 7.89 3.96
C LYS A 377 -30.23 6.48 3.40
N GLU A 378 -29.26 5.91 2.70
CA GLU A 378 -29.36 4.52 2.19
C GLU A 378 -29.57 3.51 3.32
N PHE A 379 -28.87 3.68 4.45
CA PHE A 379 -29.03 2.77 5.60
C PHE A 379 -30.43 2.87 6.25
N LYS A 380 -31.06 4.05 6.24
CA LYS A 380 -32.43 4.24 6.78
C LYS A 380 -33.51 3.64 5.89
N PHE A 381 -33.31 3.58 4.57
CA PHE A 381 -34.26 2.95 3.65
C PHE A 381 -34.20 1.42 3.66
N ARG A 382 -33.15 0.82 4.25
CA ARG A 382 -32.95 -0.63 4.33
C ARG A 382 -33.42 -1.27 5.64
N ARG A 383 -33.87 -0.47 6.60
CA ARG A 383 -34.53 -0.92 7.83
C ARG A 383 -36.02 -0.71 7.68
#